data_AF-A0AAN9HZ16-F1
#
_entry.id   AF-A0AAN9HZ16-F1
#
_cell.length_a   1.000
_cell.length_b   1.000
_cell.length_c   1.000
_cell.angle_alpha   90.00
_cell.angle_beta   90.00
_cell.angle_gamma   90.00
#
_symmetry.space_group_name_H-M   'P 1'
#
loop_
_entity.id
_entity.type
_entity.pdbx_description
1 polymer ?
#
loop_
_entity_poly.entity_id
_entity_poly.type
_entity_poly.pdbx_seq_one_letter_code
_entity_poly.pdbx_strand_id
1 'polypeptide(L)'
;MVNPNCRATLQFLKRSSIPFFHRHLPTSTLLPFPSSPSHRNIFPSHHKVLSFLSPFTNFLKTQQWGVGFQHRRYGSSSGSVQRNPRFSKLNDEDVRYFEGILGAKNVIQDDEKLITVNTDWLHKYQGSSKLLLQPRTTHQVSEILKYCNSRCLAVVPQGGNTGLVGGSVPVFDEVIVSLSSMNNIISFDKVSGILVCEAGCILENIISFLDNEGFIMPLDLGAKGSCQIGGNVSTNAGGLRLVRYGSLHGTVLGIEAVLANGTVLNMLKTLRKDNTGYDLKHLFIGSEGSLGIVTKVSILTPPKLSSVNVAFLACKDYSSCQRLLQEAKRKLGEILSAFEFLDSQSMNLALNHLEGARNPLPASAYNFYVLIETTGSDESSDKQKLEAFLLGSMENELISDGVLAQDINQASSFWHLREGIPEALMRAGAVYKYDLSIPVEKLYDLVDEMRARLGNEANVIGYGHLGDGNLHLNISTPKYDDKILSQIEPFVYEWTSKHDGSISAEHGLGLMKANEIFYSKSHETVQVMASIKNLLDPNHILNPYKVLPHTLISKV
;
A
#
# COMPACT_ATOMS: atom_id res chain seq x y z
N MET A 1 30.56 4.34 43.65
CA MET A 1 31.59 4.70 42.64
C MET A 1 30.86 4.89 41.33
N VAL A 2 30.65 6.14 40.92
CA VAL A 2 29.80 6.51 39.77
C VAL A 2 30.71 7.03 38.66
N ASN A 3 30.58 6.43 37.48
CA ASN A 3 31.32 6.76 36.28
C ASN A 3 30.75 8.06 35.66
N PRO A 4 31.55 9.13 35.48
CA PRO A 4 31.07 10.39 34.92
C PRO A 4 31.46 10.47 33.43
N ASN A 5 30.58 10.06 32.53
CA ASN A 5 30.67 10.41 31.11
C ASN A 5 29.32 10.18 30.40
N CYS A 6 28.37 11.08 30.66
CA CYS A 6 27.23 11.33 29.77
C CYS A 6 26.93 12.84 29.82
N ARG A 7 27.56 13.61 28.92
CA ARG A 7 27.11 14.96 28.55
C ARG A 7 26.62 14.89 27.12
N ALA A 8 25.31 14.72 26.94
CA ALA A 8 24.61 15.05 25.72
C ALA A 8 23.87 16.37 25.94
N THR A 9 24.15 17.34 25.07
CA THR A 9 23.65 18.71 25.15
C THR A 9 22.32 18.80 24.39
N LEU A 10 21.21 19.01 25.10
CA LEU A 10 19.96 19.50 24.52
C LEU A 10 20.03 21.03 24.44
N GLN A 11 20.06 21.59 23.22
CA GLN A 11 19.82 23.01 23.00
C GLN A 11 18.31 23.27 22.92
N PHE A 12 17.74 23.84 23.98
CA PHE A 12 16.44 24.51 23.94
C PHE A 12 16.57 25.97 24.41
N LEU A 13 15.87 26.84 23.69
CA LEU A 13 15.90 28.31 23.73
C LEU A 13 15.61 28.91 25.12
N LYS A 14 16.53 29.75 25.61
CA LYS A 14 16.28 30.80 26.60
C LYS A 14 16.87 32.12 26.11
N ARG A 15 16.04 33.03 25.59
CA ARG A 15 16.22 34.50 25.58
C ARG A 15 14.86 35.14 25.29
N SER A 16 14.37 36.23 25.87
CA SER A 16 14.64 37.01 27.08
C SER A 16 13.43 37.96 27.14
N SER A 17 12.71 38.01 28.25
CA SER A 17 11.64 38.97 28.52
C SER A 17 12.19 40.16 29.31
N ILE A 18 11.96 41.41 28.85
CA ILE A 18 12.00 42.63 29.67
C ILE A 18 10.85 43.57 29.21
N PRO A 19 10.14 44.28 30.12
CA PRO A 19 8.83 44.86 29.87
C PRO A 19 8.85 46.38 29.66
N PHE A 20 7.79 46.96 29.08
CA PHE A 20 7.46 48.38 29.27
C PHE A 20 5.94 48.64 29.31
N PHE A 21 5.57 49.58 30.19
CA PHE A 21 4.24 49.93 30.68
C PHE A 21 3.47 50.94 29.79
N HIS A 22 2.13 50.79 29.79
CA HIS A 22 1.01 51.74 29.60
C HIS A 22 1.16 53.11 28.88
N ARG A 23 0.21 53.41 27.97
CA ARG A 23 -0.87 54.41 28.19
C ARG A 23 -1.94 54.45 27.06
N HIS A 24 -3.08 55.01 27.44
CA HIS A 24 -4.45 55.08 26.89
C HIS A 24 -4.70 55.65 25.47
N LEU A 25 -5.68 55.04 24.75
CA LEU A 25 -6.95 55.52 24.08
C LEU A 25 -7.06 56.97 23.51
N PRO A 26 -8.06 57.34 22.64
CA PRO A 26 -9.11 56.57 21.92
C PRO A 26 -9.49 57.01 20.45
N THR A 27 -10.37 56.22 19.82
CA THR A 27 -11.53 56.55 18.91
C THR A 27 -11.40 57.27 17.55
N SER A 28 -12.01 56.68 16.49
CA SER A 28 -13.02 57.25 15.54
C SER A 28 -13.07 56.40 14.23
N THR A 29 -14.10 55.56 14.01
CA THR A 29 -15.38 55.75 13.26
C THR A 29 -15.33 55.71 11.72
N LEU A 30 -16.11 54.76 11.16
CA LEU A 30 -17.02 54.82 9.97
C LEU A 30 -16.36 55.10 8.59
N LEU A 31 -16.73 54.60 7.40
CA LEU A 31 -17.69 53.65 6.79
C LEU A 31 -17.33 53.62 5.25
N PRO A 32 -18.09 53.00 4.29
CA PRO A 32 -17.52 52.17 3.21
C PRO A 32 -17.78 52.63 1.74
N PHE A 33 -17.21 51.87 0.75
CA PHE A 33 -17.57 51.57 -0.69
C PHE A 33 -18.16 52.69 -1.61
N PRO A 34 -18.05 52.69 -2.99
CA PRO A 34 -18.17 51.52 -3.90
C PRO A 34 -17.46 51.55 -5.31
N SER A 35 -17.54 50.40 -6.01
CA SER A 35 -17.73 50.10 -7.46
C SER A 35 -17.05 50.86 -8.65
N SER A 36 -16.25 50.11 -9.45
CA SER A 36 -16.13 49.88 -10.94
C SER A 36 -16.63 50.92 -12.00
N PRO A 37 -16.41 50.82 -13.36
CA PRO A 37 -15.77 49.77 -14.23
C PRO A 37 -14.92 50.24 -15.47
N SER A 38 -14.44 49.26 -16.25
CA SER A 38 -14.37 49.19 -17.77
C SER A 38 -13.06 49.44 -18.56
N HIS A 39 -12.71 48.44 -19.43
CA HIS A 39 -12.24 48.47 -20.85
C HIS A 39 -11.19 47.36 -21.17
N ARG A 40 -11.56 46.28 -21.89
CA ARG A 40 -11.45 45.97 -23.35
C ARG A 40 -10.04 45.57 -23.88
N ASN A 41 -9.97 44.30 -24.30
CA ASN A 41 -9.17 43.56 -25.30
C ASN A 41 -8.20 44.31 -26.23
N ILE A 42 -7.09 43.65 -26.62
CA ILE A 42 -6.74 43.19 -28.00
C ILE A 42 -5.36 42.45 -28.03
N PHE A 43 -5.29 41.34 -28.78
CA PHE A 43 -4.13 40.49 -29.16
C PHE A 43 -3.16 41.18 -30.17
N PRO A 44 -1.92 40.69 -30.40
CA PRO A 44 -1.70 39.78 -31.54
C PRO A 44 -0.60 38.70 -31.38
N SER A 45 -0.79 37.66 -32.18
CA SER A 45 0.08 36.56 -32.60
C SER A 45 1.21 36.97 -33.56
N HIS A 46 2.29 36.19 -33.66
CA HIS A 46 2.88 35.75 -34.96
C HIS A 46 3.95 34.65 -34.82
N HIS A 47 3.76 33.57 -35.59
CA HIS A 47 4.78 32.58 -35.98
C HIS A 47 5.61 33.08 -37.17
N LYS A 48 6.89 32.67 -37.27
CA LYS A 48 7.55 32.36 -38.54
C LYS A 48 8.69 31.35 -38.37
N VAL A 49 8.68 30.38 -39.28
CA VAL A 49 9.57 29.23 -39.49
C VAL A 49 10.72 29.64 -40.41
N LEU A 50 11.92 29.08 -40.23
CA LEU A 50 12.91 28.88 -41.30
C LEU A 50 13.80 27.65 -41.01
N SER A 51 13.82 26.73 -41.98
CA SER A 51 14.59 25.48 -42.06
C SER A 51 15.97 25.71 -42.69
N PHE A 52 17.01 24.93 -42.33
CA PHE A 52 18.08 24.52 -43.25
C PHE A 52 18.77 23.21 -42.81
N LEU A 53 19.26 22.47 -43.80
CA LEU A 53 19.65 21.05 -43.84
C LEU A 53 21.05 20.72 -43.26
N SER A 54 21.15 19.49 -42.73
CA SER A 54 22.28 18.52 -42.50
C SER A 54 23.52 18.60 -43.43
N PRO A 55 24.69 17.92 -43.20
CA PRO A 55 25.08 16.88 -42.19
C PRO A 55 26.42 17.17 -41.46
N PHE A 56 26.73 16.46 -40.36
CA PHE A 56 28.06 15.85 -40.13
C PHE A 56 28.06 14.97 -38.87
N THR A 57 28.47 13.72 -39.06
CA THR A 57 28.83 12.70 -38.08
C THR A 57 29.99 13.13 -37.19
N ASN A 58 29.87 12.99 -35.86
CA ASN A 58 30.70 12.08 -35.04
C ASN A 58 30.51 12.26 -33.53
N PHE A 59 30.53 11.10 -32.86
CA PHE A 59 30.96 10.86 -31.47
C PHE A 59 30.23 11.56 -30.33
N LEU A 60 29.19 10.90 -29.82
CA LEU A 60 28.80 11.02 -28.41
C LEU A 60 28.99 9.67 -27.73
N LYS A 61 30.06 9.57 -26.93
CA LYS A 61 30.11 8.64 -25.79
C LYS A 61 29.15 9.20 -24.73
N THR A 62 27.90 8.74 -24.74
CA THR A 62 27.02 8.86 -23.58
C THR A 62 27.30 7.68 -22.66
N GLN A 63 27.87 7.97 -21.51
CA GLN A 63 27.98 7.05 -20.38
C GLN A 63 26.55 6.87 -19.82
N GLN A 64 25.83 5.86 -20.33
CA GLN A 64 24.57 5.41 -19.75
C GLN A 64 24.86 4.82 -18.37
N TRP A 65 24.34 5.46 -17.33
CA TRP A 65 24.08 4.78 -16.06
C TRP A 65 22.84 3.91 -16.28
N GLY A 66 23.07 2.71 -16.83
CA GLY A 66 22.02 1.72 -17.02
C GLY A 66 21.62 1.13 -15.68
N VAL A 67 20.52 1.61 -15.09
CA VAL A 67 19.83 0.89 -14.01
C VAL A 67 18.97 -0.18 -14.68
N GLY A 68 19.55 -1.35 -14.91
CA GLY A 68 18.80 -2.50 -15.40
C GLY A 68 18.06 -3.18 -14.24
N PHE A 69 16.74 -3.05 -14.17
CA PHE A 69 15.93 -3.88 -13.29
C PHE A 69 16.13 -5.34 -13.68
N GLN A 70 16.45 -6.19 -12.70
CA GLN A 70 16.64 -7.61 -12.98
C GLN A 70 15.29 -8.33 -12.99
N HIS A 71 14.97 -8.88 -14.15
CA HIS A 71 13.75 -9.64 -14.37
C HIS A 71 13.96 -11.12 -14.08
N ARG A 72 13.24 -11.64 -13.08
CA ARG A 72 13.08 -13.07 -12.82
C ARG A 72 11.77 -13.52 -13.49
N ARG A 73 11.85 -13.90 -14.77
CA ARG A 73 10.88 -14.84 -15.34
C ARG A 73 11.16 -16.18 -14.71
N TYR A 74 10.59 -16.45 -13.55
CA TYR A 74 10.63 -17.79 -13.00
C TYR A 74 9.23 -18.36 -12.90
N GLY A 75 9.06 -19.47 -13.60
CA GLY A 75 8.46 -20.63 -12.97
C GLY A 75 9.48 -21.17 -11.95
N SER A 76 9.23 -20.93 -10.67
CA SER A 76 9.86 -21.69 -9.60
C SER A 76 8.75 -22.45 -8.89
N SER A 77 8.81 -23.79 -9.00
CA SER A 77 8.20 -24.79 -8.11
C SER A 77 6.69 -24.78 -7.82
N SER A 78 5.86 -23.91 -8.39
CA SER A 78 4.46 -24.26 -8.61
C SER A 78 4.43 -25.22 -9.80
N GLY A 79 3.99 -26.47 -9.62
CA GLY A 79 3.75 -27.41 -10.73
C GLY A 79 3.09 -26.67 -11.88
N SER A 80 3.56 -26.87 -13.11
CA SER A 80 3.19 -26.07 -14.28
C SER A 80 1.68 -25.82 -14.30
N VAL A 81 1.28 -24.61 -13.88
CA VAL A 81 -0.14 -24.24 -13.93
C VAL A 81 -0.52 -24.40 -15.39
N GLN A 82 -1.58 -25.16 -15.66
CA GLN A 82 -2.06 -25.39 -17.02
C GLN A 82 -3.30 -24.55 -17.24
N ARG A 83 -3.44 -24.00 -18.46
CA ARG A 83 -4.66 -23.31 -18.86
C ARG A 83 -5.82 -24.29 -18.74
N ASN A 84 -6.88 -23.88 -18.06
CA ASN A 84 -8.03 -24.75 -17.83
C ASN A 84 -8.76 -24.88 -19.19
N PRO A 85 -8.89 -26.09 -19.75
CA PRO A 85 -9.51 -26.28 -21.05
C PRO A 85 -11.01 -25.95 -21.06
N ARG A 86 -11.65 -25.83 -19.89
CA ARG A 86 -13.05 -25.40 -19.77
C ARG A 86 -13.24 -23.92 -20.14
N PHE A 87 -12.19 -23.10 -20.04
CA PHE A 87 -12.29 -21.71 -20.45
C PHE A 87 -12.31 -21.61 -21.97
N SER A 88 -13.31 -20.92 -22.52
CA SER A 88 -13.33 -20.59 -23.95
C SER A 88 -12.15 -19.71 -24.32
N LYS A 89 -11.80 -19.72 -25.61
CA LYS A 89 -10.88 -18.74 -26.18
C LYS A 89 -11.68 -17.57 -26.71
N LEU A 90 -11.12 -16.37 -26.56
CA LEU A 90 -11.66 -15.14 -27.13
C LEU A 90 -11.75 -15.25 -28.66
N ASN A 91 -12.83 -14.74 -29.24
CA ASN A 91 -13.01 -14.59 -30.69
C ASN A 91 -13.58 -13.20 -31.06
N ASP A 92 -13.72 -12.93 -32.36
CA ASP A 92 -14.19 -11.63 -32.87
C ASP A 92 -15.67 -11.32 -32.54
N GLU A 93 -16.50 -12.32 -32.23
CA GLU A 93 -17.87 -12.10 -31.74
C GLU A 93 -17.86 -11.61 -30.30
N ASP A 94 -17.00 -12.17 -29.47
CA ASP A 94 -16.81 -11.75 -28.08
C ASP A 94 -16.38 -10.27 -28.04
N VAL A 95 -15.40 -9.88 -28.88
CA VAL A 95 -14.94 -8.47 -28.97
C VAL A 95 -16.07 -7.55 -29.41
N ARG A 96 -16.80 -7.88 -30.50
CA ARG A 96 -17.92 -7.07 -30.98
C ARG A 96 -19.03 -6.91 -29.94
N TYR A 97 -19.28 -7.95 -29.14
CA TYR A 97 -20.23 -7.87 -28.03
C TYR A 97 -19.80 -6.82 -27.00
N PHE A 98 -18.53 -6.84 -26.57
CA PHE A 98 -18.02 -5.84 -25.62
C PHE A 98 -17.99 -4.43 -26.21
N GLU A 99 -17.71 -4.27 -27.50
CA GLU A 99 -17.80 -2.97 -28.18
C GLU A 99 -19.22 -2.41 -28.17
N GLY A 100 -20.24 -3.27 -28.27
CA GLY A 100 -21.65 -2.87 -28.15
C GLY A 100 -22.01 -2.30 -26.78
N ILE A 101 -21.38 -2.78 -25.71
CA ILE A 101 -21.66 -2.36 -24.33
C ILE A 101 -20.81 -1.15 -23.90
N LEU A 102 -19.54 -1.15 -24.30
CA LEU A 102 -18.53 -0.20 -23.81
C LEU A 102 -18.23 0.91 -24.81
N GLY A 103 -18.56 0.71 -26.09
CA GLY A 103 -18.00 1.46 -27.20
C GLY A 103 -16.56 1.05 -27.51
N ALA A 104 -16.19 1.06 -28.79
CA ALA A 104 -14.88 0.59 -29.27
C ALA A 104 -13.66 1.22 -28.56
N LYS A 105 -13.77 2.47 -28.09
CA LYS A 105 -12.67 3.17 -27.38
C LYS A 105 -12.31 2.55 -26.03
N ASN A 106 -13.23 1.81 -25.41
CA ASN A 106 -13.04 1.21 -24.08
C ASN A 106 -12.82 -0.32 -24.17
N VAL A 107 -12.57 -0.83 -25.38
CA VAL A 107 -12.22 -2.23 -25.70
C VAL A 107 -10.85 -2.22 -26.35
N ILE A 108 -9.82 -2.63 -25.61
CA ILE A 108 -8.42 -2.45 -26.00
C ILE A 108 -7.81 -3.79 -26.37
N GLN A 109 -7.33 -3.88 -27.62
CA GLN A 109 -6.53 -5.01 -28.17
C GLN A 109 -5.12 -4.58 -28.61
N ASP A 110 -4.74 -3.34 -28.30
CA ASP A 110 -3.44 -2.77 -28.65
C ASP A 110 -2.31 -3.44 -27.85
N ASP A 111 -1.35 -4.08 -28.53
CA ASP A 111 -0.29 -4.87 -27.90
C ASP A 111 0.60 -4.02 -26.97
N GLU A 112 0.84 -2.74 -27.32
CA GLU A 112 1.65 -1.82 -26.49
C GLU A 112 0.95 -1.43 -25.19
N LYS A 113 -0.37 -1.30 -25.16
CA LYS A 113 -1.11 -1.13 -23.90
C LYS A 113 -1.24 -2.44 -23.13
N LEU A 114 -1.45 -3.55 -23.83
CA LEU A 114 -1.63 -4.86 -23.21
C LEU A 114 -0.38 -5.34 -22.49
N ILE A 115 0.83 -5.01 -22.97
CA ILE A 115 2.07 -5.42 -22.28
C ILE A 115 2.14 -4.90 -20.84
N THR A 116 1.70 -3.66 -20.60
CA THR A 116 1.74 -3.01 -19.28
C THR A 116 0.74 -3.65 -18.32
N VAL A 117 -0.48 -3.91 -18.77
CA VAL A 117 -1.53 -4.52 -17.91
C VAL A 117 -1.38 -6.03 -17.73
N ASN A 118 -0.62 -6.70 -18.61
CA ASN A 118 -0.26 -8.10 -18.44
C ASN A 118 0.94 -8.31 -17.50
N THR A 119 1.72 -7.27 -17.22
CA THR A 119 2.93 -7.38 -16.40
C THR A 119 2.67 -6.85 -14.99
N ASP A 120 3.02 -7.62 -13.96
CA ASP A 120 2.82 -7.18 -12.57
C ASP A 120 3.84 -6.11 -12.16
N TRP A 121 3.60 -5.47 -11.02
CA TRP A 121 4.43 -4.38 -10.51
C TRP A 121 5.90 -4.78 -10.27
N LEU A 122 6.14 -6.04 -9.86
CA LEU A 122 7.49 -6.56 -9.63
C LEU A 122 8.16 -7.08 -10.92
N HIS A 123 7.46 -7.07 -12.06
CA HIS A 123 7.90 -7.69 -13.31
C HIS A 123 8.31 -9.17 -13.16
N LYS A 124 7.66 -9.87 -12.23
CA LYS A 124 7.85 -11.30 -11.92
C LYS A 124 6.88 -12.17 -12.73
N TYR A 125 5.67 -11.67 -12.97
CA TYR A 125 4.60 -12.36 -13.66
C TYR A 125 4.16 -11.56 -14.89
N GLN A 126 4.00 -12.27 -16.01
CA GLN A 126 3.54 -11.70 -17.26
C GLN A 126 2.50 -12.60 -17.90
N GLY A 127 1.26 -12.12 -17.98
CA GLY A 127 0.16 -12.77 -18.68
C GLY A 127 0.23 -12.61 -20.20
N SER A 128 -0.77 -13.14 -20.88
CA SER A 128 -0.91 -13.11 -22.35
C SER A 128 -2.32 -12.71 -22.82
N SER A 129 -3.05 -11.97 -21.98
CA SER A 129 -4.37 -11.46 -22.34
C SER A 129 -4.33 -10.63 -23.60
N LYS A 130 -5.33 -10.83 -24.45
CA LYS A 130 -5.55 -10.12 -25.71
C LYS A 130 -6.62 -9.06 -25.62
N LEU A 131 -7.21 -8.86 -24.44
CA LEU A 131 -8.34 -7.96 -24.29
C LEU A 131 -8.35 -7.28 -22.93
N LEU A 132 -8.35 -5.95 -22.96
CA LEU A 132 -8.57 -5.09 -21.81
C LEU A 132 -9.89 -4.33 -21.99
N LEU A 133 -10.78 -4.46 -21.01
CA LEU A 133 -12.08 -3.79 -20.95
C LEU A 133 -12.06 -2.69 -19.90
N GLN A 134 -12.59 -1.51 -20.25
CA GLN A 134 -12.63 -0.33 -19.37
C GLN A 134 -14.07 0.15 -19.13
N PRO A 135 -14.86 -0.57 -18.33
CA PRO A 135 -16.20 -0.13 -17.95
C PRO A 135 -16.18 1.19 -17.19
N ARG A 136 -17.27 1.95 -17.32
CA ARG A 136 -17.52 3.24 -16.67
C ARG A 136 -18.68 3.19 -15.68
N THR A 137 -19.38 2.07 -15.60
CA THR A 137 -20.55 1.91 -14.72
C THR A 137 -20.65 0.48 -14.21
N THR A 138 -21.28 0.31 -13.05
CA THR A 138 -21.60 -1.01 -12.47
C THR A 138 -22.41 -1.87 -13.44
N HIS A 139 -23.33 -1.26 -14.20
CA HIS A 139 -24.14 -1.99 -15.18
C HIS A 139 -23.28 -2.58 -16.31
N GLN A 140 -22.28 -1.84 -16.80
CA GLN A 140 -21.34 -2.38 -17.79
C GLN A 140 -20.52 -3.54 -17.23
N VAL A 141 -20.08 -3.46 -15.96
CA VAL A 141 -19.40 -4.59 -15.29
C VAL A 141 -20.33 -5.82 -15.21
N SER A 142 -21.59 -5.62 -14.84
CA SER A 142 -22.64 -6.66 -14.84
C SER A 142 -22.78 -7.34 -16.20
N GLU A 143 -22.95 -6.58 -17.28
CA GLU A 143 -23.12 -7.16 -18.62
C GLU A 143 -21.86 -7.86 -19.14
N ILE A 144 -20.66 -7.36 -18.81
CA ILE A 144 -19.39 -8.04 -19.09
C ILE A 144 -19.36 -9.40 -18.39
N LEU A 145 -19.57 -9.44 -17.08
CA LEU A 145 -19.44 -10.68 -16.30
C LEU A 145 -20.50 -11.70 -16.69
N LYS A 146 -21.75 -11.26 -16.91
CA LYS A 146 -22.82 -12.12 -17.41
C LYS A 146 -22.44 -12.80 -18.74
N TYR A 147 -21.88 -12.04 -19.67
CA TYR A 147 -21.43 -12.58 -20.95
C TYR A 147 -20.25 -13.53 -20.79
N CYS A 148 -19.20 -13.11 -20.08
CA CYS A 148 -18.04 -13.96 -19.79
C CYS A 148 -18.45 -15.27 -19.14
N ASN A 149 -19.39 -15.24 -18.18
CA ASN A 149 -19.89 -16.43 -17.53
C ASN A 149 -20.67 -17.35 -18.49
N SER A 150 -21.47 -16.78 -19.39
CA SER A 150 -22.20 -17.57 -20.41
C SER A 150 -21.26 -18.25 -21.42
N ARG A 151 -20.12 -17.62 -21.70
CA ARG A 151 -19.09 -18.10 -22.63
C ARG A 151 -17.98 -18.88 -21.93
N CYS A 152 -17.99 -18.97 -20.61
CA CYS A 152 -16.85 -19.44 -19.80
C CYS A 152 -15.53 -18.75 -20.18
N LEU A 153 -15.54 -17.43 -20.41
CA LEU A 153 -14.33 -16.63 -20.56
C LEU A 153 -13.82 -16.26 -19.15
N ALA A 154 -12.58 -16.60 -18.86
CA ALA A 154 -11.94 -16.19 -17.60
C ALA A 154 -11.70 -14.68 -17.59
N VAL A 155 -11.77 -14.08 -16.40
CA VAL A 155 -11.69 -12.64 -16.16
C VAL A 155 -10.70 -12.35 -15.03
N VAL A 156 -9.86 -11.34 -15.20
CA VAL A 156 -9.01 -10.78 -14.15
C VAL A 156 -9.45 -9.34 -13.87
N PRO A 157 -10.02 -9.05 -12.69
CA PRO A 157 -10.27 -7.69 -12.25
C PRO A 157 -8.94 -6.98 -11.97
N GLN A 158 -8.79 -5.75 -12.46
CA GLN A 158 -7.56 -4.98 -12.27
C GLN A 158 -7.86 -3.55 -11.83
N GLY A 159 -7.26 -3.16 -10.70
CA GLY A 159 -7.22 -1.77 -10.24
C GLY A 159 -5.97 -1.05 -10.74
N GLY A 160 -5.23 -0.42 -9.82
CA GLY A 160 -3.96 0.26 -10.11
C GLY A 160 -2.77 -0.63 -10.49
N ASN A 161 -2.94 -1.95 -10.53
CA ASN A 161 -1.88 -2.95 -10.80
C ASN A 161 -0.63 -2.81 -9.90
N THR A 162 -0.83 -2.52 -8.61
CA THR A 162 0.25 -2.34 -7.61
C THR A 162 0.38 -3.54 -6.64
N GLY A 163 -0.33 -4.64 -6.89
CA GLY A 163 -0.28 -5.84 -6.04
C GLY A 163 1.04 -6.59 -6.18
N LEU A 164 1.51 -7.22 -5.10
CA LEU A 164 2.86 -7.81 -5.02
C LEU A 164 2.91 -9.33 -5.10
N VAL A 165 1.75 -9.97 -5.32
CA VAL A 165 1.60 -11.44 -5.28
C VAL A 165 1.10 -12.02 -6.61
N GLY A 166 1.18 -11.26 -7.70
CA GLY A 166 0.69 -11.66 -9.03
C GLY A 166 -0.84 -11.73 -9.13
N GLY A 167 -1.57 -11.22 -8.14
CA GLY A 167 -3.03 -11.26 -8.09
C GLY A 167 -3.70 -10.43 -9.19
N SER A 168 -3.07 -9.32 -9.60
CA SER A 168 -3.65 -8.31 -10.49
C SER A 168 -3.46 -8.55 -11.98
N VAL A 169 -2.70 -9.57 -12.40
CA VAL A 169 -2.40 -9.84 -13.81
C VAL A 169 -2.84 -11.24 -14.26
N PRO A 170 -3.20 -11.45 -15.55
CA PRO A 170 -3.53 -12.77 -16.08
C PRO A 170 -2.41 -13.80 -15.93
N VAL A 171 -2.76 -15.08 -15.83
CA VAL A 171 -1.78 -16.19 -15.94
C VAL A 171 -1.64 -16.61 -17.41
N PHE A 172 -2.76 -16.63 -18.13
CA PHE A 172 -2.87 -16.97 -19.54
C PHE A 172 -3.54 -15.84 -20.31
N ASP A 173 -4.71 -16.09 -20.88
CA ASP A 173 -5.45 -15.26 -21.82
C ASP A 173 -6.74 -14.69 -21.22
N GLU A 174 -6.85 -14.65 -19.89
CA GLU A 174 -8.02 -14.09 -19.19
C GLU A 174 -8.30 -12.65 -19.63
N VAL A 175 -9.58 -12.29 -19.80
CA VAL A 175 -9.99 -10.93 -20.13
C VAL A 175 -9.72 -10.01 -18.94
N ILE A 176 -8.97 -8.92 -19.16
CA ILE A 176 -8.69 -7.95 -18.10
C ILE A 176 -9.86 -6.97 -18.01
N VAL A 177 -10.46 -6.81 -16.82
CA VAL A 177 -11.48 -5.79 -16.55
C VAL A 177 -10.88 -4.74 -15.64
N SER A 178 -10.54 -3.58 -16.22
CA SER A 178 -9.93 -2.47 -15.49
C SER A 178 -10.99 -1.50 -14.98
N LEU A 179 -10.95 -1.20 -13.69
CA LEU A 179 -11.89 -0.26 -13.07
C LEU A 179 -11.44 1.20 -13.12
N SER A 180 -10.30 1.50 -13.75
CA SER A 180 -9.69 2.84 -13.78
C SER A 180 -10.60 3.93 -14.35
N SER A 181 -11.62 3.58 -15.15
CA SER A 181 -12.59 4.53 -15.69
C SER A 181 -13.82 4.75 -14.80
N MET A 182 -13.93 4.03 -13.67
CA MET A 182 -14.92 4.22 -12.61
C MET A 182 -14.25 4.94 -11.43
N ASN A 183 -13.96 6.24 -11.59
CA ASN A 183 -13.09 7.00 -10.70
C ASN A 183 -13.77 8.23 -10.07
N ASN A 184 -15.09 8.24 -9.98
CA ASN A 184 -15.85 9.35 -9.40
C ASN A 184 -16.03 9.23 -7.88
N ILE A 185 -15.88 10.35 -7.18
CA ILE A 185 -16.43 10.52 -5.83
C ILE A 185 -17.94 10.76 -5.98
N ILE A 186 -18.75 9.91 -5.34
CA ILE A 186 -20.22 9.91 -5.49
C ILE A 186 -20.86 10.85 -4.48
N SER A 187 -20.44 10.76 -3.21
CA SER A 187 -20.93 11.64 -2.14
C SER A 187 -19.97 11.68 -0.96
N PHE A 188 -19.98 12.79 -0.23
CA PHE A 188 -19.27 12.92 1.04
C PHE A 188 -20.15 13.65 2.05
N ASP A 189 -20.40 13.02 3.21
CA ASP A 189 -21.12 13.64 4.32
C ASP A 189 -20.10 14.22 5.32
N LYS A 190 -20.03 15.55 5.38
CA LYS A 190 -19.09 16.28 6.26
C LYS A 190 -19.42 16.18 7.74
N VAL A 191 -20.63 15.75 8.11
CA VAL A 191 -21.01 15.56 9.51
C VAL A 191 -20.58 14.18 9.98
N SER A 192 -20.90 13.14 9.19
CA SER A 192 -20.57 11.77 9.57
C SER A 192 -19.16 11.34 9.17
N GLY A 193 -18.50 12.07 8.26
CA GLY A 193 -17.22 11.68 7.67
C GLY A 193 -17.32 10.46 6.75
N ILE A 194 -18.48 10.23 6.11
CA ILE A 194 -18.67 9.04 5.25
C ILE A 194 -18.45 9.43 3.80
N LEU A 195 -17.50 8.76 3.17
CA LEU A 195 -17.21 8.88 1.75
C LEU A 195 -17.82 7.72 0.98
N VAL A 196 -18.48 8.02 -0.14
CA VAL A 196 -18.89 7.02 -1.13
C VAL A 196 -18.20 7.36 -2.45
N CYS A 197 -17.49 6.40 -3.03
CA CYS A 197 -16.77 6.57 -4.29
C CYS A 197 -16.77 5.28 -5.13
N GLU A 198 -16.44 5.44 -6.41
CA GLU A 198 -16.23 4.31 -7.31
C GLU A 198 -14.89 3.61 -7.05
N ALA A 199 -14.84 2.30 -7.36
CA ALA A 199 -13.72 1.43 -7.04
C ALA A 199 -12.39 1.82 -7.70
N GLY A 200 -12.43 2.56 -8.82
CA GLY A 200 -11.26 3.03 -9.55
C GLY A 200 -10.69 4.36 -9.05
N CYS A 201 -11.24 4.97 -8.00
CA CYS A 201 -10.66 6.17 -7.41
C CYS A 201 -9.26 5.87 -6.85
N ILE A 202 -8.26 6.62 -7.32
CA ILE A 202 -6.87 6.57 -6.83
C ILE A 202 -6.83 7.06 -5.39
N LEU A 203 -6.11 6.35 -4.52
CA LEU A 203 -6.06 6.65 -3.08
C LEU A 203 -5.56 8.08 -2.81
N GLU A 204 -4.48 8.52 -3.47
CA GLU A 204 -3.94 9.88 -3.32
C GLU A 204 -4.93 10.97 -3.71
N ASN A 205 -5.75 10.74 -4.73
CA ASN A 205 -6.80 11.69 -5.12
C ASN A 205 -7.91 11.76 -4.06
N ILE A 206 -8.26 10.63 -3.44
CA ILE A 206 -9.20 10.60 -2.32
C ILE A 206 -8.62 11.33 -1.11
N ILE A 207 -7.35 11.06 -0.77
CA ILE A 207 -6.65 11.75 0.32
C ILE A 207 -6.69 13.26 0.10
N SER A 208 -6.31 13.72 -1.10
CA SER A 208 -6.31 15.15 -1.44
C SER A 208 -7.71 15.77 -1.36
N PHE A 209 -8.75 15.04 -1.78
CA PHE A 209 -10.13 15.49 -1.64
C PHE A 209 -10.53 15.64 -0.16
N LEU A 210 -10.29 14.63 0.66
CA LEU A 210 -10.67 14.65 2.08
C LEU A 210 -9.88 15.70 2.87
N ASP A 211 -8.61 15.93 2.52
CA ASP A 211 -7.77 16.90 3.19
C ASP A 211 -8.33 18.33 3.05
N ASN A 212 -8.89 18.66 1.87
CA ASN A 212 -9.61 19.91 1.62
C ASN A 212 -10.95 20.01 2.38
N GLU A 213 -11.52 18.86 2.76
CA GLU A 213 -12.78 18.76 3.49
C GLU A 213 -12.60 18.67 5.01
N GLY A 214 -11.35 18.65 5.51
CA GLY A 214 -11.04 18.53 6.94
C GLY A 214 -11.08 17.10 7.47
N PHE A 215 -10.86 16.11 6.60
CA PHE A 215 -10.83 14.68 6.91
C PHE A 215 -9.57 14.02 6.35
N ILE A 216 -9.35 12.76 6.73
CA ILE A 216 -8.24 11.94 6.23
C ILE A 216 -8.75 10.55 5.83
N MET A 217 -8.01 9.84 4.98
CA MET A 217 -8.24 8.41 4.79
C MET A 217 -7.78 7.62 6.03
N PRO A 218 -8.52 6.56 6.44
CA PRO A 218 -8.11 5.68 7.54
C PRO A 218 -6.93 4.76 7.17
N LEU A 219 -6.51 4.72 5.90
CA LEU A 219 -5.36 3.97 5.43
C LEU A 219 -4.43 4.89 4.64
N ASP A 220 -3.14 4.57 4.67
CA ASP A 220 -2.11 5.20 3.85
C ASP A 220 -0.97 4.21 3.56
N LEU A 221 -0.46 4.21 2.33
CA LEU A 221 0.52 3.23 1.86
C LEU A 221 1.38 3.78 0.71
N GLY A 222 2.58 3.24 0.52
CA GLY A 222 3.56 3.77 -0.45
C GLY A 222 3.08 3.81 -1.91
N ALA A 223 2.12 2.97 -2.29
CA ALA A 223 1.54 2.95 -3.63
C ALA A 223 0.37 3.94 -3.84
N LYS A 224 0.14 4.90 -2.92
CA LYS A 224 -1.05 5.78 -2.90
C LYS A 224 -1.31 6.53 -4.21
N GLY A 225 -0.27 6.89 -4.96
CA GLY A 225 -0.37 7.59 -6.25
C GLY A 225 -0.95 6.75 -7.39
N SER A 226 -1.03 5.42 -7.23
CA SER A 226 -1.49 4.49 -8.28
C SER A 226 -2.53 3.49 -7.79
N CYS A 227 -2.49 3.08 -6.52
CA CYS A 227 -3.46 2.12 -5.99
C CYS A 227 -4.88 2.72 -6.00
N GLN A 228 -5.86 1.86 -6.23
CA GLN A 228 -7.27 2.26 -6.31
C GLN A 228 -8.04 1.66 -5.14
N ILE A 229 -9.08 2.37 -4.66
CA ILE A 229 -9.81 1.98 -3.44
C ILE A 229 -10.43 0.58 -3.53
N GLY A 230 -10.92 0.18 -4.72
CA GLY A 230 -11.43 -1.18 -4.95
C GLY A 230 -10.34 -2.24 -4.84
N GLY A 231 -9.11 -1.92 -5.27
CA GLY A 231 -7.94 -2.77 -5.06
C GLY A 231 -7.58 -2.89 -3.58
N ASN A 232 -7.50 -1.76 -2.87
CA ASN A 232 -7.23 -1.73 -1.43
C ASN A 232 -8.24 -2.59 -0.64
N VAL A 233 -9.53 -2.45 -0.95
CA VAL A 233 -10.59 -3.28 -0.36
C VAL A 233 -10.41 -4.75 -0.72
N SER A 234 -10.18 -5.05 -2.00
CA SER A 234 -10.04 -6.44 -2.48
C SER A 234 -8.84 -7.15 -1.87
N THR A 235 -7.77 -6.43 -1.50
CA THR A 235 -6.59 -7.00 -0.84
C THR A 235 -6.61 -6.84 0.68
N ASN A 236 -7.64 -6.20 1.26
CA ASN A 236 -7.65 -5.78 2.66
C ASN A 236 -6.35 -5.05 3.07
N ALA A 237 -5.95 -4.06 2.27
CA ALA A 237 -4.71 -3.33 2.49
C ALA A 237 -4.65 -2.75 3.92
N GLY A 238 -3.50 -2.92 4.57
CA GLY A 238 -3.19 -2.32 5.87
C GLY A 238 -2.52 -0.96 5.70
N GLY A 239 -1.24 -0.90 6.00
CA GLY A 239 -0.39 0.28 5.81
C GLY A 239 -0.08 1.05 7.10
N LEU A 240 0.46 2.25 6.95
CA LEU A 240 1.23 2.97 7.98
C LEU A 240 0.43 3.40 9.22
N ARG A 241 -0.91 3.39 9.13
CA ARG A 241 -1.82 3.93 10.16
C ARG A 241 -2.79 2.89 10.71
N LEU A 242 -2.55 1.60 10.42
CA LEU A 242 -3.43 0.52 10.86
C LEU A 242 -3.51 0.44 12.39
N VAL A 243 -2.42 0.70 13.11
CA VAL A 243 -2.39 0.78 14.58
C VAL A 243 -3.43 1.75 15.18
N ARG A 244 -3.85 2.78 14.44
CA ARG A 244 -4.81 3.80 14.90
C ARG A 244 -6.21 3.62 14.35
N TYR A 245 -6.34 3.35 13.05
CA TYR A 245 -7.64 3.33 12.38
C TYR A 245 -8.15 1.91 12.10
N GLY A 246 -7.32 0.89 12.29
CA GLY A 246 -7.66 -0.50 12.13
C GLY A 246 -7.80 -0.95 10.68
N SER A 247 -8.25 -2.19 10.51
CA SER A 247 -8.45 -2.83 9.20
C SER A 247 -9.61 -2.21 8.42
N LEU A 248 -9.56 -2.36 7.09
CA LEU A 248 -10.68 -2.08 6.19
C LEU A 248 -11.95 -2.86 6.54
N HIS A 249 -11.85 -4.02 7.20
CA HIS A 249 -13.03 -4.69 7.77
C HIS A 249 -13.78 -3.81 8.79
N GLY A 250 -13.10 -2.92 9.50
CA GLY A 250 -13.75 -2.00 10.45
C GLY A 250 -14.21 -0.67 9.82
N THR A 251 -13.49 -0.17 8.83
CA THR A 251 -13.70 1.19 8.29
C THR A 251 -14.55 1.23 7.03
N VAL A 252 -14.60 0.16 6.24
CA VAL A 252 -15.56 0.03 5.13
C VAL A 252 -16.95 -0.22 5.69
N LEU A 253 -17.90 0.66 5.37
CA LEU A 253 -19.28 0.58 5.82
C LEU A 253 -20.18 -0.18 4.83
N GLY A 254 -19.84 -0.14 3.55
CA GLY A 254 -20.62 -0.79 2.51
C GLY A 254 -19.86 -0.91 1.19
N ILE A 255 -20.31 -1.83 0.34
CA ILE A 255 -19.75 -2.05 -1.00
C ILE A 255 -20.87 -2.31 -2.01
N GLU A 256 -20.66 -1.94 -3.26
CA GLU A 256 -21.41 -2.47 -4.40
C GLU A 256 -20.49 -3.43 -5.16
N ALA A 257 -20.90 -4.68 -5.35
CA ALA A 257 -20.10 -5.70 -6.02
C ALA A 257 -20.90 -6.43 -7.09
N VAL A 258 -20.24 -6.91 -8.14
CA VAL A 258 -20.84 -7.68 -9.23
C VAL A 258 -20.30 -9.11 -9.18
N LEU A 259 -21.19 -10.10 -9.06
CA LEU A 259 -20.84 -11.51 -9.04
C LEU A 259 -20.49 -12.03 -10.44
N ALA A 260 -19.90 -13.22 -10.52
CA ALA A 260 -19.51 -13.86 -11.77
C ALA A 260 -20.65 -13.95 -12.79
N ASN A 261 -21.88 -14.23 -12.33
CA ASN A 261 -23.06 -14.31 -13.20
C ASN A 261 -23.65 -12.95 -13.64
N GLY A 262 -23.01 -11.83 -13.25
CA GLY A 262 -23.46 -10.47 -13.52
C GLY A 262 -24.41 -9.89 -12.47
N THR A 263 -24.82 -10.65 -11.44
CA THR A 263 -25.71 -10.13 -10.39
C THR A 263 -25.03 -8.99 -9.63
N VAL A 264 -25.70 -7.84 -9.55
CA VAL A 264 -25.26 -6.69 -8.73
C VAL A 264 -25.73 -6.88 -7.30
N LEU A 265 -24.79 -7.05 -6.37
CA LEU A 265 -25.04 -7.00 -4.94
C LEU A 265 -24.81 -5.58 -4.43
N ASN A 266 -25.90 -4.84 -4.25
CA ASN A 266 -25.84 -3.51 -3.65
C ASN A 266 -25.92 -3.61 -2.12
N MET A 267 -24.75 -3.58 -1.49
CA MET A 267 -24.58 -3.51 -0.04
C MET A 267 -23.93 -2.16 0.35
N LEU A 268 -24.15 -1.12 -0.46
CA LEU A 268 -23.50 0.19 -0.34
C LEU A 268 -24.17 1.03 0.75
N LYS A 269 -24.12 0.54 1.98
CA LYS A 269 -24.65 1.22 3.17
C LYS A 269 -23.72 2.33 3.62
N THR A 270 -24.30 3.39 4.17
CA THR A 270 -23.62 4.53 4.79
C THR A 270 -23.96 4.63 6.28
N LEU A 271 -24.23 3.48 6.92
CA LEU A 271 -24.59 3.41 8.33
C LEU A 271 -23.42 2.92 9.16
N ARG A 272 -23.19 3.55 10.32
CA ARG A 272 -22.12 3.12 11.25
C ARG A 272 -22.42 1.77 11.91
N LYS A 273 -23.70 1.42 12.03
CA LYS A 273 -24.21 0.19 12.64
C LYS A 273 -25.40 -0.32 11.81
N ASP A 274 -25.33 -1.55 11.36
CA ASP A 274 -26.40 -2.23 10.62
C ASP A 274 -26.30 -3.75 10.87
N ASN A 275 -27.20 -4.29 11.68
CA ASN A 275 -27.17 -5.69 12.11
C ASN A 275 -28.35 -6.50 11.52
N THR A 276 -28.80 -6.16 10.31
CA THR A 276 -29.95 -6.82 9.66
C THR A 276 -29.54 -8.06 8.85
N GLY A 277 -28.94 -9.05 9.51
CA GLY A 277 -28.51 -10.31 8.89
C GLY A 277 -26.98 -10.47 8.81
N TYR A 278 -26.50 -11.29 7.89
CA TYR A 278 -25.07 -11.52 7.70
C TYR A 278 -24.38 -10.33 7.06
N ASP A 279 -23.18 -10.02 7.52
CA ASP A 279 -22.38 -8.92 7.00
C ASP A 279 -21.58 -9.34 5.76
N LEU A 280 -22.29 -9.55 4.66
CA LEU A 280 -21.76 -10.15 3.43
C LEU A 280 -20.66 -9.31 2.77
N LYS A 281 -20.54 -8.01 3.08
CA LYS A 281 -19.46 -7.18 2.52
C LYS A 281 -18.07 -7.74 2.90
N HIS A 282 -17.96 -8.36 4.08
CA HIS A 282 -16.70 -8.95 4.55
C HIS A 282 -16.19 -10.10 3.69
N LEU A 283 -17.07 -10.77 2.93
CA LEU A 283 -16.61 -11.80 1.99
C LEU A 283 -15.79 -11.19 0.84
N PHE A 284 -16.00 -9.93 0.48
CA PHE A 284 -15.32 -9.28 -0.64
C PHE A 284 -14.04 -8.55 -0.21
N ILE A 285 -13.98 -8.08 1.04
CA ILE A 285 -12.79 -7.46 1.62
C ILE A 285 -11.73 -8.55 1.80
N GLY A 286 -10.59 -8.44 1.10
CA GLY A 286 -9.55 -9.48 1.09
C GLY A 286 -9.82 -10.68 0.15
N SER A 287 -10.84 -10.61 -0.71
CA SER A 287 -11.16 -11.69 -1.67
C SER A 287 -10.31 -11.69 -2.95
N GLU A 288 -9.54 -10.64 -3.17
CA GLU A 288 -8.67 -10.42 -4.33
C GLU A 288 -9.39 -10.60 -5.68
N GLY A 289 -10.65 -10.17 -5.75
CA GLY A 289 -11.47 -10.24 -6.96
C GLY A 289 -11.95 -11.65 -7.33
N SER A 290 -11.72 -12.65 -6.47
CA SER A 290 -12.10 -14.04 -6.74
C SER A 290 -13.58 -14.33 -6.48
N LEU A 291 -14.28 -13.49 -5.72
CA LEU A 291 -15.71 -13.70 -5.37
C LEU A 291 -16.66 -12.73 -6.08
N GLY A 292 -16.11 -11.67 -6.68
CA GLY A 292 -16.86 -10.63 -7.38
C GLY A 292 -15.98 -9.41 -7.65
N ILE A 293 -16.47 -8.50 -8.49
CA ILE A 293 -15.82 -7.23 -8.79
C ILE A 293 -16.46 -6.12 -7.94
N VAL A 294 -15.71 -5.56 -6.99
CA VAL A 294 -16.12 -4.37 -6.23
C VAL A 294 -16.14 -3.17 -7.16
N THR A 295 -17.27 -2.47 -7.25
CA THR A 295 -17.51 -1.33 -8.16
C THR A 295 -17.67 0.00 -7.44
N LYS A 296 -18.14 -0.01 -6.19
CA LYS A 296 -18.23 1.17 -5.31
C LYS A 296 -17.93 0.80 -3.87
N VAL A 297 -17.43 1.77 -3.11
CA VAL A 297 -17.06 1.64 -1.70
C VAL A 297 -17.66 2.80 -0.91
N SER A 298 -18.23 2.48 0.26
CA SER A 298 -18.60 3.42 1.31
C SER A 298 -17.65 3.20 2.48
N ILE A 299 -16.94 4.25 2.90
CA ILE A 299 -15.87 4.17 3.91
C ILE A 299 -15.98 5.32 4.92
N LEU A 300 -15.74 4.99 6.19
CA LEU A 300 -15.65 5.96 7.27
C LEU A 300 -14.26 6.62 7.26
N THR A 301 -14.25 7.95 7.20
CA THR A 301 -13.04 8.77 7.17
C THR A 301 -12.90 9.52 8.50
N PRO A 302 -11.75 9.41 9.20
CA PRO A 302 -11.49 10.17 10.41
C PRO A 302 -11.39 11.68 10.13
N PRO A 303 -11.75 12.54 11.10
CA PRO A 303 -11.48 13.96 11.00
C PRO A 303 -9.96 14.22 10.98
N LYS A 304 -9.55 15.25 10.23
CA LYS A 304 -8.18 15.74 10.24
C LYS A 304 -7.94 16.50 11.55
N LEU A 305 -7.03 16.01 12.38
CA LEU A 305 -6.69 16.65 13.64
C LEU A 305 -5.53 17.64 13.48
N SER A 306 -5.45 18.61 14.40
CA SER A 306 -4.55 19.77 14.32
C SER A 306 -3.10 19.48 14.72
N SER A 307 -2.87 18.49 15.58
CA SER A 307 -1.53 18.13 16.05
C SER A 307 -1.07 16.85 15.38
N VAL A 308 0.07 16.93 14.67
CA VAL A 308 0.80 15.78 14.14
C VAL A 308 2.27 15.94 14.53
N ASN A 309 2.83 14.93 15.18
CA ASN A 309 4.25 14.93 15.57
C ASN A 309 4.92 13.64 15.10
N VAL A 310 6.13 13.75 14.57
CA VAL A 310 6.94 12.60 14.12
C VAL A 310 8.28 12.59 14.84
N ALA A 311 8.61 11.48 15.48
CA ALA A 311 9.90 11.26 16.13
C ALA A 311 10.65 10.08 15.48
N PHE A 312 11.95 10.25 15.29
CA PHE A 312 12.86 9.21 14.79
C PHE A 312 13.87 8.86 15.87
N LEU A 313 13.85 7.62 16.33
CA LEU A 313 14.49 7.17 17.57
C LEU A 313 15.45 6.02 17.28
N ALA A 314 16.61 6.00 17.94
CA ALA A 314 17.57 4.92 17.86
C ALA A 314 17.43 3.97 19.07
N CYS A 315 17.37 2.67 18.81
CA CYS A 315 17.33 1.61 19.81
C CYS A 315 18.57 0.72 19.70
N LYS A 316 19.09 0.26 20.84
CA LYS A 316 20.30 -0.59 20.89
C LYS A 316 20.04 -2.03 20.42
N ASP A 317 18.84 -2.55 20.63
CA ASP A 317 18.44 -3.91 20.32
C ASP A 317 16.91 -3.99 20.10
N TYR A 318 16.44 -5.15 19.64
CA TYR A 318 15.03 -5.38 19.36
C TYR A 318 14.16 -5.37 20.63
N SER A 319 14.69 -5.83 21.77
CA SER A 319 13.97 -5.83 23.04
C SER A 319 13.62 -4.40 23.50
N SER A 320 14.55 -3.45 23.28
CA SER A 320 14.30 -2.02 23.46
C SER A 320 13.15 -1.53 22.58
N CYS A 321 13.08 -1.90 21.29
CA CYS A 321 11.96 -1.53 20.40
C CYS A 321 10.61 -2.03 20.95
N GLN A 322 10.56 -3.27 21.44
CA GLN A 322 9.33 -3.85 21.99
C GLN A 322 8.87 -3.15 23.27
N ARG A 323 9.80 -2.87 24.19
CA ARG A 323 9.50 -2.13 25.43
C ARG A 323 9.08 -0.69 25.13
N LEU A 324 9.70 -0.07 24.12
CA LEU A 324 9.32 1.25 23.64
C LEU A 324 7.88 1.25 23.08
N LEU A 325 7.49 0.23 22.33
CA LEU A 325 6.10 0.06 21.86
C LEU A 325 5.13 -0.08 23.04
N GLN A 326 5.48 -0.89 24.04
CA GLN A 326 4.66 -1.06 25.24
C GLN A 326 4.43 0.26 25.97
N GLU A 327 5.49 1.06 26.15
CA GLU A 327 5.38 2.37 26.81
C GLU A 327 4.65 3.38 25.92
N ALA A 328 4.86 3.38 24.59
CA ALA A 328 4.13 4.24 23.67
C ALA A 328 2.61 3.99 23.76
N LYS A 329 2.19 2.72 23.74
CA LYS A 329 0.78 2.34 23.91
C LYS A 329 0.19 2.82 25.25
N ARG A 330 0.98 2.87 26.33
CA ARG A 330 0.51 3.32 27.66
C ARG A 330 0.54 4.84 27.85
N LYS A 331 1.54 5.51 27.32
CA LYS A 331 1.84 6.93 27.61
C LYS A 331 1.32 7.88 26.54
N LEU A 332 1.42 7.48 25.27
CA LEU A 332 0.84 8.23 24.15
C LEU A 332 -0.62 7.82 23.94
N GLY A 333 -0.96 6.56 24.19
CA GLY A 333 -2.35 6.11 24.23
C GLY A 333 -3.10 6.42 22.94
N GLU A 334 -4.18 7.18 23.07
CA GLU A 334 -5.10 7.51 21.99
C GLU A 334 -4.50 8.36 20.88
N ILE A 335 -3.38 9.06 21.12
CA ILE A 335 -2.76 9.91 20.09
C ILE A 335 -1.75 9.16 19.23
N LEU A 336 -1.33 7.94 19.58
CA LEU A 336 -0.42 7.14 18.74
C LEU A 336 -1.06 6.87 17.36
N SER A 337 -0.37 7.21 16.27
CA SER A 337 -0.88 7.02 14.90
C SER A 337 -0.01 6.14 14.01
N ALA A 338 1.28 6.01 14.31
CA ALA A 338 2.17 5.05 13.67
C ALA A 338 3.27 4.58 14.63
N PHE A 339 3.70 3.33 14.48
CA PHE A 339 4.87 2.80 15.17
C PHE A 339 5.59 1.82 14.24
N GLU A 340 6.58 2.34 13.53
CA GLU A 340 7.36 1.63 12.53
C GLU A 340 8.76 1.35 13.07
N PHE A 341 9.37 0.24 12.65
CA PHE A 341 10.76 -0.05 12.94
C PHE A 341 11.54 -0.44 11.68
N LEU A 342 12.85 -0.23 11.72
CA LEU A 342 13.79 -0.68 10.70
C LEU A 342 15.13 -1.02 11.35
N ASP A 343 15.80 -2.05 10.85
CA ASP A 343 17.15 -2.41 11.28
C ASP A 343 18.24 -1.54 10.62
N SER A 344 19.47 -1.68 11.11
CA SER A 344 20.62 -0.93 10.60
C SER A 344 20.94 -1.22 9.14
N GLN A 345 20.71 -2.45 8.66
CA GLN A 345 20.92 -2.81 7.26
C GLN A 345 19.89 -2.16 6.34
N SER A 346 18.63 -2.07 6.77
CA SER A 346 17.56 -1.34 6.08
C SER A 346 17.88 0.16 6.00
N MET A 347 18.36 0.74 7.10
CA MET A 347 18.79 2.15 7.12
C MET A 347 19.96 2.40 6.16
N ASN A 348 20.99 1.55 6.19
CA ASN A 348 22.13 1.66 5.27
C ASN A 348 21.69 1.53 3.80
N LEU A 349 20.77 0.63 3.52
CA LEU A 349 20.21 0.44 2.19
C LEU A 349 19.50 1.71 1.70
N ALA A 350 18.64 2.29 2.55
CA ALA A 350 17.94 3.54 2.26
C ALA A 350 18.94 4.68 1.96
N LEU A 351 19.95 4.87 2.81
CA LEU A 351 20.96 5.93 2.63
C LEU A 351 21.82 5.76 1.36
N ASN A 352 22.09 4.52 0.95
CA ASN A 352 22.94 4.24 -0.22
C ASN A 352 22.20 4.35 -1.55
N HIS A 353 20.88 4.12 -1.56
CA HIS A 353 20.12 3.98 -2.81
C HIS A 353 19.01 5.01 -3.01
N LEU A 354 18.57 5.71 -1.96
CA LEU A 354 17.56 6.76 -2.07
C LEU A 354 18.22 8.12 -2.25
N GLU A 355 17.77 8.84 -3.27
CA GLU A 355 18.27 10.18 -3.55
C GLU A 355 17.84 11.16 -2.45
N GLY A 356 18.78 11.93 -1.92
CA GLY A 356 18.49 12.93 -0.90
C GLY A 356 18.24 12.39 0.51
N ALA A 357 18.24 11.07 0.70
CA ALA A 357 18.12 10.46 2.02
C ALA A 357 19.30 10.83 2.92
N ARG A 358 19.00 11.18 4.17
CA ARG A 358 19.99 11.58 5.18
C ARG A 358 19.65 10.93 6.50
N ASN A 359 20.68 10.47 7.23
CA ASN A 359 20.48 10.02 8.59
C ASN A 359 20.22 11.24 9.47
N PRO A 360 19.06 11.32 10.16
CA PRO A 360 18.74 12.47 11.00
C PRO A 360 19.43 12.41 12.37
N LEU A 361 20.10 11.30 12.69
CA LEU A 361 20.87 11.09 13.91
C LEU A 361 22.37 11.09 13.61
N PRO A 362 23.23 11.38 14.61
CA PRO A 362 24.68 11.27 14.47
C PRO A 362 25.10 9.88 14.00
N ALA A 363 26.17 9.82 13.21
CA ALA A 363 26.74 8.56 12.76
C ALA A 363 27.17 7.73 13.97
N SER A 364 26.46 6.64 14.23
CA SER A 364 26.79 5.69 15.29
C SER A 364 26.33 4.27 14.90
N ALA A 365 26.81 3.28 15.63
CA ALA A 365 26.42 1.88 15.47
C ALA A 365 25.10 1.58 16.23
N TYR A 366 24.00 2.22 15.84
CA TYR A 366 22.67 1.80 16.29
C TYR A 366 22.20 0.60 15.47
N ASN A 367 21.65 -0.40 16.16
CA ASN A 367 21.18 -1.62 15.50
C ASN A 367 19.76 -1.47 14.95
N PHE A 368 18.95 -0.63 15.58
CA PHE A 368 17.54 -0.44 15.25
C PHE A 368 17.14 1.03 15.31
N TYR A 369 16.16 1.36 14.48
CA TYR A 369 15.50 2.66 14.47
C TYR A 369 13.99 2.46 14.58
N VAL A 370 13.33 3.41 15.23
CA VAL A 370 11.87 3.46 15.40
C VAL A 370 11.37 4.81 14.93
N LEU A 371 10.34 4.81 14.08
CA LEU A 371 9.61 6.00 13.67
C LEU A 371 8.24 5.98 14.35
N ILE A 372 7.96 7.00 15.16
CA ILE A 372 6.69 7.16 15.87
C ILE A 372 5.98 8.38 15.30
N GLU A 373 4.69 8.22 14.98
CA GLU A 373 3.80 9.34 14.69
C GLU A 373 2.72 9.44 15.77
N THR A 374 2.39 10.66 16.17
CA THR A 374 1.19 10.95 16.96
C THR A 374 0.28 11.91 16.20
N THR A 375 -1.02 11.70 16.34
CA THR A 375 -2.08 12.55 15.77
C THR A 375 -3.15 12.80 16.83
N GLY A 376 -3.39 14.06 17.16
CA GLY A 376 -4.31 14.49 18.22
C GLY A 376 -4.84 15.91 18.02
N SER A 377 -5.77 16.32 18.88
CA SER A 377 -6.55 17.54 18.72
C SER A 377 -6.01 18.77 19.46
N ASP A 378 -5.01 18.60 20.32
CA ASP A 378 -4.43 19.70 21.11
C ASP A 378 -2.90 19.64 21.10
N GLU A 379 -2.30 20.52 20.31
CA GLU A 379 -0.85 20.56 20.08
C GLU A 379 -0.04 20.64 21.38
N SER A 380 -0.52 21.43 22.36
CA SER A 380 0.19 21.60 23.63
C SER A 380 0.20 20.31 24.46
N SER A 381 -0.97 19.70 24.68
CA SER A 381 -1.07 18.44 25.42
C SER A 381 -0.33 17.30 24.72
N ASP A 382 -0.48 17.20 23.39
CA ASP A 382 0.09 16.09 22.62
C ASP A 382 1.63 16.16 22.61
N LYS A 383 2.19 17.37 22.47
CA LYS A 383 3.63 17.59 22.59
C LYS A 383 4.14 17.29 23.99
N GLN A 384 3.43 17.70 25.05
CA GLN A 384 3.82 17.40 26.44
C GLN A 384 3.83 15.88 26.71
N LYS A 385 2.83 15.14 26.21
CA LYS A 385 2.80 13.67 26.30
C LYS A 385 3.99 13.04 25.58
N LEU A 386 4.28 13.50 24.36
CA LEU A 386 5.41 13.00 23.58
C LEU A 386 6.75 13.29 24.25
N GLU A 387 6.98 14.51 24.71
CA GLU A 387 8.19 14.90 25.43
C GLU A 387 8.38 14.07 26.72
N ALA A 388 7.33 13.90 27.52
CA ALA A 388 7.38 13.07 28.73
C ALA A 388 7.69 11.60 28.42
N PHE A 389 7.09 11.06 27.35
CA PHE A 389 7.38 9.71 26.86
C PHE A 389 8.84 9.56 26.40
N LEU A 390 9.37 10.53 25.65
CA LEU A 390 10.76 10.50 25.18
C LEU A 390 11.75 10.59 26.34
N LEU A 391 11.53 11.51 27.29
CA LEU A 391 12.36 11.64 28.49
C LEU A 391 12.39 10.34 29.30
N GLY A 392 11.22 9.76 29.59
CA GLY A 392 11.13 8.49 30.29
C GLY A 392 11.78 7.34 29.51
N SER A 393 11.72 7.35 28.19
CA SER A 393 12.35 6.34 27.33
C SER A 393 13.89 6.44 27.34
N MET A 394 14.44 7.65 27.44
CA MET A 394 15.88 7.87 27.63
C MET A 394 16.34 7.46 29.03
N GLU A 395 15.61 7.88 30.08
CA GLU A 395 15.93 7.54 31.47
C GLU A 395 15.94 6.02 31.74
N ASN A 396 15.07 5.29 31.06
CA ASN A 396 14.99 3.83 31.14
C ASN A 396 15.89 3.11 30.11
N GLU A 397 16.77 3.84 29.41
CA GLU A 397 17.71 3.32 28.42
C GLU A 397 17.04 2.49 27.29
N LEU A 398 15.79 2.84 26.94
CA LEU A 398 15.07 2.22 25.83
C LEU A 398 15.56 2.79 24.50
N ILE A 399 15.80 4.11 24.47
CA ILE A 399 16.36 4.81 23.31
C ILE A 399 17.75 5.34 23.62
N SER A 400 18.66 5.22 22.64
CA SER A 400 20.04 5.69 22.73
C SER A 400 20.19 7.14 22.27
N ASP A 401 19.36 7.54 21.30
CA ASP A 401 19.29 8.89 20.75
C ASP A 401 17.94 9.07 20.04
N GLY A 402 17.56 10.30 19.72
CA GLY A 402 16.30 10.57 19.04
C GLY A 402 16.14 12.02 18.63
N VAL A 403 15.37 12.23 17.58
CA VAL A 403 15.05 13.56 17.06
C VAL A 403 13.55 13.69 16.79
N LEU A 404 12.99 14.81 17.24
CA LEU A 404 11.62 15.22 16.92
C LEU A 404 11.65 16.13 15.70
N ALA A 405 10.79 15.86 14.72
CA ALA A 405 10.63 16.74 13.56
C ALA A 405 10.17 18.13 14.01
N GLN A 406 10.85 19.17 13.51
CA GLN A 406 10.55 20.57 13.80
C GLN A 406 9.51 21.17 12.84
N ASP A 407 9.37 20.55 11.67
CA ASP A 407 8.43 20.97 10.63
C ASP A 407 8.02 19.77 9.75
N ILE A 408 7.09 20.03 8.83
CA ILE A 408 6.55 19.02 7.91
C ILE A 408 7.59 18.47 6.92
N ASN A 409 8.58 19.27 6.54
CA ASN A 409 9.63 18.82 5.62
C ASN A 409 10.54 17.82 6.33
N GLN A 410 10.88 18.08 7.59
CA GLN A 410 11.65 17.15 8.40
C GLN A 410 10.86 15.86 8.68
N ALA A 411 9.57 15.97 9.03
CA ALA A 411 8.70 14.81 9.19
C ALA A 411 8.63 13.95 7.91
N SER A 412 8.46 14.60 6.76
CA SER A 412 8.47 13.93 5.44
C SER A 412 9.82 13.26 5.15
N SER A 413 10.94 13.90 5.52
CA SER A 413 12.27 13.29 5.35
C SER A 413 12.47 12.03 6.21
N PHE A 414 11.85 11.96 7.39
CA PHE A 414 11.90 10.77 8.24
C PHE A 414 11.05 9.65 7.65
N TRP A 415 9.84 9.99 7.20
CA TRP A 415 8.98 9.05 6.49
C TRP A 415 9.62 8.51 5.21
N HIS A 416 10.32 9.35 4.46
CA HIS A 416 11.02 8.94 3.23
C HIS A 416 12.04 7.81 3.47
N LEU A 417 12.73 7.79 4.63
CA LEU A 417 13.63 6.69 4.98
C LEU A 417 12.88 5.36 5.16
N ARG A 418 11.70 5.39 5.79
CA ARG A 418 10.89 4.19 6.06
C ARG A 418 10.09 3.74 4.84
N GLU A 419 9.45 4.67 4.13
CA GLU A 419 8.63 4.38 2.94
C GLU A 419 9.49 4.01 1.73
N GLY A 420 10.74 4.50 1.66
CA GLY A 420 11.65 4.25 0.54
C GLY A 420 12.40 2.92 0.59
N ILE A 421 12.34 2.14 1.68
CA ILE A 421 13.06 0.86 1.79
C ILE A 421 12.73 -0.11 0.64
N PRO A 422 11.47 -0.31 0.21
CA PRO A 422 11.14 -1.15 -0.95
C PRO A 422 11.81 -0.68 -2.24
N GLU A 423 11.89 0.62 -2.47
CA GLU A 423 12.56 1.21 -3.63
C GLU A 423 14.07 0.99 -3.57
N ALA A 424 14.68 1.26 -2.41
CA ALA A 424 16.09 1.02 -2.16
C ALA A 424 16.48 -0.44 -2.43
N LEU A 425 15.64 -1.40 -2.00
CA LEU A 425 15.79 -2.82 -2.28
C LEU A 425 15.79 -3.13 -3.78
N MET A 426 14.84 -2.56 -4.53
CA MET A 426 14.77 -2.77 -5.99
C MET A 426 15.99 -2.20 -6.72
N ARG A 427 16.57 -1.10 -6.21
CA ARG A 427 17.81 -0.51 -6.75
C ARG A 427 19.05 -1.32 -6.39
N ALA A 428 19.04 -2.05 -5.27
CA ALA A 428 20.17 -2.83 -4.79
C ALA A 428 20.40 -4.14 -5.56
N GLY A 429 19.36 -4.72 -6.16
CA GLY A 429 19.48 -5.93 -6.97
C GLY A 429 18.23 -6.80 -6.96
N ALA A 430 18.42 -8.12 -6.99
CA ALA A 430 17.36 -9.09 -6.85
C ALA A 430 16.86 -9.15 -5.40
N VAL A 431 15.55 -9.27 -5.21
CA VAL A 431 14.94 -9.21 -3.87
C VAL A 431 13.92 -10.34 -3.70
N TYR A 432 14.11 -11.15 -2.67
CA TYR A 432 13.11 -12.10 -2.18
C TYR A 432 12.31 -11.40 -1.07
N LYS A 433 10.99 -11.27 -1.26
CA LYS A 433 10.11 -10.47 -0.40
C LYS A 433 9.14 -11.36 0.36
N TYR A 434 9.11 -11.21 1.68
CA TYR A 434 8.16 -11.87 2.57
C TYR A 434 7.51 -10.81 3.47
N ASP A 435 6.19 -10.95 3.63
CA ASP A 435 5.31 -10.04 4.37
C ASP A 435 4.55 -10.92 5.36
N LEU A 436 4.89 -10.82 6.64
CA LEU A 436 4.60 -11.86 7.62
C LEU A 436 3.99 -11.25 8.88
N SER A 437 2.88 -11.81 9.35
CA SER A 437 2.40 -11.53 10.71
C SER A 437 3.00 -12.56 11.66
N ILE A 438 3.76 -12.11 12.64
CA ILE A 438 4.45 -12.95 13.63
C ILE A 438 4.17 -12.35 15.02
N PRO A 439 4.03 -13.16 16.08
CA PRO A 439 3.98 -12.62 17.44
C PRO A 439 5.11 -11.61 17.67
N VAL A 440 4.78 -10.43 18.21
CA VAL A 440 5.70 -9.28 18.31
C VAL A 440 6.99 -9.66 19.04
N GLU A 441 6.93 -10.57 20.00
CA GLU A 441 8.07 -11.09 20.74
C GLU A 441 9.02 -11.98 19.96
N LYS A 442 8.60 -12.49 18.80
CA LYS A 442 9.38 -13.36 17.92
C LYS A 442 9.73 -12.73 16.59
N LEU A 443 9.17 -11.56 16.28
CA LEU A 443 9.20 -10.96 14.96
C LEU A 443 10.63 -10.83 14.38
N TYR A 444 11.63 -10.45 15.20
CA TYR A 444 13.00 -10.28 14.70
C TYR A 444 13.87 -11.55 14.76
N ASP A 445 13.46 -12.57 15.54
CA ASP A 445 14.20 -13.85 15.64
C ASP A 445 14.38 -14.48 14.24
N LEU A 446 13.36 -14.40 13.38
CA LEU A 446 13.41 -14.89 12.00
C LEU A 446 14.47 -14.18 11.15
N VAL A 447 14.68 -12.88 11.35
CA VAL A 447 15.69 -12.10 10.61
C VAL A 447 17.08 -12.60 10.98
N ASP A 448 17.34 -12.79 12.27
CA ASP A 448 18.64 -13.27 12.77
C ASP A 448 18.92 -14.72 12.38
N GLU A 449 17.92 -15.61 12.46
CA GLU A 449 18.04 -16.99 11.97
C GLU A 449 18.32 -17.03 10.45
N MET A 450 17.67 -16.16 9.67
CA MET A 450 17.89 -16.08 8.23
C MET A 450 19.26 -15.53 7.86
N ARG A 451 19.78 -14.55 8.63
CA ARG A 451 21.17 -14.09 8.52
C ARG A 451 22.17 -15.21 8.80
N ALA A 452 21.95 -15.97 9.88
CA ALA A 452 22.82 -17.10 10.21
C ALA A 452 22.78 -18.18 9.13
N ARG A 453 21.61 -18.43 8.54
CA ARG A 453 21.41 -19.43 7.50
C ARG A 453 22.07 -19.06 6.17
N LEU A 454 21.93 -17.82 5.71
CA LEU A 454 22.48 -17.37 4.42
C LEU A 454 23.92 -16.86 4.51
N GLY A 455 24.39 -16.52 5.71
CA GLY A 455 25.73 -15.97 5.93
C GLY A 455 25.98 -14.74 5.06
N ASN A 456 27.14 -14.71 4.39
CA ASN A 456 27.54 -13.62 3.51
C ASN A 456 27.01 -13.75 2.07
N GLU A 457 26.20 -14.78 1.76
CA GLU A 457 25.68 -14.98 0.40
C GLU A 457 24.56 -13.99 0.04
N ALA A 458 23.90 -13.40 1.04
CA ALA A 458 22.82 -12.44 0.84
C ALA A 458 22.76 -11.40 1.97
N ASN A 459 22.19 -10.24 1.67
CA ASN A 459 21.89 -9.21 2.66
C ASN A 459 20.44 -9.37 3.12
N VAL A 460 20.22 -9.60 4.42
CA VAL A 460 18.92 -9.94 5.01
C VAL A 460 18.49 -8.81 5.94
N ILE A 461 17.37 -8.18 5.61
CA ILE A 461 16.87 -7.03 6.35
C ILE A 461 15.46 -7.27 6.90
N GLY A 462 15.17 -6.64 8.04
CA GLY A 462 13.86 -6.62 8.66
C GLY A 462 13.42 -5.20 9.02
N TYR A 463 12.21 -4.84 8.59
CA TYR A 463 11.53 -3.59 8.92
C TYR A 463 10.02 -3.81 8.91
N GLY A 464 9.24 -2.86 9.41
CA GLY A 464 7.77 -2.91 9.27
C GLY A 464 6.99 -2.31 10.42
N HIS A 465 5.76 -2.78 10.54
CA HIS A 465 4.73 -2.26 11.42
C HIS A 465 4.79 -3.01 12.76
N LEU A 466 5.68 -2.58 13.65
CA LEU A 466 5.84 -3.24 14.95
C LEU A 466 4.56 -3.13 15.79
N GLY A 467 3.81 -2.03 15.63
CA GLY A 467 2.53 -1.80 16.32
C GLY A 467 1.51 -2.92 16.16
N ASP A 468 1.55 -3.58 14.99
CA ASP A 468 0.53 -4.50 14.49
C ASP A 468 1.10 -5.92 14.26
N GLY A 469 2.39 -6.14 14.56
CA GLY A 469 3.06 -7.43 14.41
C GLY A 469 3.35 -7.84 12.97
N ASN A 470 3.53 -6.87 12.05
CA ASN A 470 3.86 -7.15 10.65
C ASN A 470 5.35 -6.91 10.34
N LEU A 471 6.03 -7.94 9.82
CA LEU A 471 7.42 -7.93 9.37
C LEU A 471 7.52 -8.00 7.84
N HIS A 472 8.23 -7.03 7.27
CA HIS A 472 8.75 -7.09 5.92
C HIS A 472 10.16 -7.70 5.93
N LEU A 473 10.24 -9.03 5.86
CA LEU A 473 11.50 -9.75 5.71
C LEU A 473 11.93 -9.71 4.24
N ASN A 474 13.08 -9.09 3.97
CA ASN A 474 13.60 -8.97 2.61
C ASN A 474 15.03 -9.49 2.54
N ILE A 475 15.30 -10.31 1.53
CA ILE A 475 16.63 -10.84 1.24
C ILE A 475 17.05 -10.27 -0.11
N SER A 476 18.14 -9.49 -0.13
CA SER A 476 18.69 -8.90 -1.35
C SER A 476 19.99 -9.58 -1.77
N THR A 477 20.11 -9.88 -3.06
CA THR A 477 21.31 -10.44 -3.69
C THR A 477 21.61 -9.67 -4.99
N PRO A 478 22.85 -9.71 -5.52
CA PRO A 478 23.16 -9.08 -6.80
C PRO A 478 22.33 -9.65 -7.96
N LYS A 479 21.94 -10.93 -7.87
CA LYS A 479 21.06 -11.61 -8.83
C LYS A 479 20.26 -12.71 -8.17
N TYR A 480 19.13 -13.05 -8.77
CA TYR A 480 18.35 -14.21 -8.35
C TYR A 480 19.15 -15.51 -8.53
N ASP A 481 19.10 -16.35 -7.50
CA ASP A 481 19.75 -17.66 -7.41
C ASP A 481 18.79 -18.68 -6.78
N ASP A 482 18.67 -19.85 -7.40
CA ASP A 482 17.84 -20.96 -6.90
C ASP A 482 18.44 -21.65 -5.68
N LYS A 483 19.77 -21.60 -5.51
CA LYS A 483 20.43 -22.08 -4.29
C LYS A 483 20.06 -21.20 -3.09
N ILE A 484 19.92 -19.89 -3.29
CA ILE A 484 19.46 -18.97 -2.25
C ILE A 484 17.97 -19.20 -1.99
N LEU A 485 17.16 -19.30 -3.05
CA LEU A 485 15.72 -19.54 -2.89
C LEU A 485 15.43 -20.83 -2.13
N SER A 486 16.11 -21.94 -2.43
CA SER A 486 15.91 -23.22 -1.73
C SER A 486 16.38 -23.22 -0.26
N GLN A 487 17.19 -22.23 0.13
CA GLN A 487 17.51 -22.00 1.54
C GLN A 487 16.42 -21.15 2.22
N ILE A 488 15.76 -20.24 1.50
CA ILE A 488 14.71 -19.38 2.04
C ILE A 488 13.37 -20.13 2.12
N GLU A 489 12.98 -20.83 1.06
CA GLU A 489 11.73 -21.58 0.93
C GLU A 489 12.02 -23.09 0.97
N PRO A 490 11.27 -23.87 1.78
CA PRO A 490 10.09 -23.48 2.55
C PRO A 490 10.38 -22.93 3.96
N PHE A 491 11.66 -22.75 4.35
CA PHE A 491 12.04 -22.41 5.73
C PHE A 491 11.28 -21.22 6.32
N VAL A 492 11.14 -20.10 5.59
CA VAL A 492 10.42 -18.92 6.09
C VAL A 492 8.94 -19.23 6.38
N TYR A 493 8.29 -20.01 5.53
CA TYR A 493 6.90 -20.40 5.72
C TYR A 493 6.74 -21.40 6.87
N GLU A 494 7.62 -22.38 6.97
CA GLU A 494 7.66 -23.35 8.08
C GLU A 494 7.90 -22.66 9.42
N TRP A 495 8.87 -21.73 9.47
CA TRP A 495 9.18 -20.96 10.66
C TRP A 495 7.98 -20.11 11.09
N THR A 496 7.33 -19.45 10.14
CA THR A 496 6.13 -18.64 10.40
C THR A 496 4.99 -19.49 10.95
N SER A 497 4.74 -20.64 10.32
CA SER A 497 3.70 -21.60 10.73
C SER A 497 3.94 -22.14 12.14
N LYS A 498 5.20 -22.47 12.48
CA LYS A 498 5.59 -22.95 13.82
C LYS A 498 5.28 -21.96 14.94
N HIS A 499 5.19 -20.67 14.63
CA HIS A 499 4.87 -19.60 15.58
C HIS A 499 3.44 -19.07 15.44
N ASP A 500 2.53 -19.88 14.86
CA ASP A 500 1.13 -19.52 14.62
C ASP A 500 0.96 -18.19 13.84
N GLY A 501 1.91 -17.90 12.95
CA GLY A 501 1.95 -16.67 12.16
C GLY A 501 1.20 -16.74 10.83
N SER A 502 1.07 -15.57 10.18
CA SER A 502 0.55 -15.43 8.81
C SER A 502 1.68 -15.28 7.79
N ILE A 503 1.69 -16.09 6.74
CA ILE A 503 2.65 -15.96 5.62
C ILE A 503 2.36 -14.79 4.66
N SER A 504 1.25 -14.09 4.88
CA SER A 504 0.89 -12.86 4.18
C SER A 504 0.06 -11.99 5.11
N ALA A 505 0.64 -10.89 5.59
CA ALA A 505 -0.03 -9.99 6.51
C ALA A 505 -0.97 -9.01 5.78
N GLU A 506 -0.48 -8.41 4.69
CA GLU A 506 -1.14 -7.30 4.00
C GLU A 506 -1.22 -7.50 2.48
N HIS A 507 -0.25 -8.20 1.87
CA HIS A 507 -0.14 -8.27 0.41
C HIS A 507 -1.10 -9.27 -0.26
N GLY A 508 -1.78 -10.13 0.52
CA GLY A 508 -2.66 -11.18 0.00
C GLY A 508 -1.92 -12.43 -0.47
N LEU A 509 -2.63 -13.38 -1.08
CA LEU A 509 -2.04 -14.63 -1.56
C LEU A 509 -1.73 -14.60 -3.06
N GLY A 510 -2.63 -14.02 -3.86
CA GLY A 510 -2.53 -13.96 -5.31
C GLY A 510 -2.18 -15.29 -5.95
N LEU A 511 -1.33 -15.24 -6.97
CA LEU A 511 -0.76 -16.42 -7.63
C LEU A 511 0.43 -16.95 -6.82
N MET A 512 1.20 -16.03 -6.23
CA MET A 512 2.49 -16.34 -5.59
C MET A 512 2.36 -17.29 -4.40
N LYS A 513 1.33 -17.12 -3.57
CA LYS A 513 1.19 -17.83 -2.28
C LYS A 513 -0.06 -18.70 -2.20
N ALA A 514 -0.82 -18.88 -3.28
CA ALA A 514 -2.06 -19.65 -3.28
C ALA A 514 -1.88 -21.08 -2.72
N ASN A 515 -0.80 -21.76 -3.13
CA ASN A 515 -0.50 -23.12 -2.65
C ASN A 515 0.14 -23.15 -1.25
N GLU A 516 0.66 -22.02 -0.78
CA GLU A 516 1.32 -21.89 0.52
C GLU A 516 0.34 -21.59 1.66
N ILE A 517 -0.96 -21.40 1.36
CA ILE A 517 -2.01 -21.02 2.31
C ILE A 517 -2.06 -21.92 3.57
N PHE A 518 -1.69 -23.20 3.43
CA PHE A 518 -1.74 -24.19 4.50
C PHE A 518 -0.72 -23.96 5.62
N TYR A 519 0.29 -23.11 5.41
CA TYR A 519 1.18 -22.67 6.49
C TYR A 519 0.46 -21.78 7.51
N SER A 520 -0.67 -21.16 7.15
CA SER A 520 -1.42 -20.25 8.04
C SER A 520 -2.89 -20.60 8.20
N LYS A 521 -3.42 -21.58 7.45
CA LYS A 521 -4.83 -21.99 7.50
C LYS A 521 -4.96 -23.50 7.53
N SER A 522 -5.90 -23.99 8.33
CA SER A 522 -6.25 -25.42 8.36
C SER A 522 -6.94 -25.85 7.07
N HIS A 523 -6.91 -27.14 6.77
CA HIS A 523 -7.57 -27.70 5.59
C HIS A 523 -9.07 -27.42 5.58
N GLU A 524 -9.72 -27.51 6.74
CA GLU A 524 -11.16 -27.26 6.91
C GLU A 524 -11.50 -25.80 6.60
N THR A 525 -10.67 -24.87 7.05
CA THR A 525 -10.83 -23.44 6.78
C THR A 525 -10.75 -23.15 5.28
N VAL A 526 -9.74 -23.71 4.61
CA VAL A 526 -9.57 -23.55 3.16
C VAL A 526 -10.70 -24.23 2.38
N GLN A 527 -11.21 -25.36 2.85
CA GLN A 527 -12.36 -26.03 2.23
C GLN A 527 -13.64 -25.20 2.29
N VAL A 528 -13.86 -24.46 3.39
CA VAL A 528 -14.97 -23.50 3.48
C VAL A 528 -14.78 -22.36 2.49
N MET A 529 -13.57 -21.81 2.35
CA MET A 529 -13.27 -20.78 1.33
C MET A 529 -13.56 -21.29 -0.09
N ALA A 530 -13.16 -22.52 -0.41
CA ALA A 530 -13.47 -23.15 -1.70
C ALA A 530 -14.98 -23.33 -1.90
N SER A 531 -15.73 -23.69 -0.86
CA SER A 531 -17.19 -23.82 -0.92
C SER A 531 -17.88 -22.48 -1.21
N ILE A 532 -17.38 -21.38 -0.63
CA ILE A 532 -17.86 -20.02 -0.91
C ILE A 532 -17.53 -19.61 -2.35
N LYS A 533 -16.31 -19.93 -2.83
CA LYS A 533 -15.92 -19.69 -4.23
C LYS A 533 -16.86 -20.42 -5.20
N ASN A 534 -17.14 -21.70 -4.96
CA ASN A 534 -18.05 -22.49 -5.80
C ASN A 534 -19.48 -21.94 -5.79
N LEU A 535 -19.93 -21.40 -4.65
CA LEU A 535 -21.25 -20.79 -4.53
C LEU A 535 -21.37 -19.50 -5.36
N LEU A 536 -20.37 -18.62 -5.28
CA LEU A 536 -20.43 -17.29 -5.88
C LEU A 536 -19.92 -17.23 -7.34
N ASP A 537 -19.08 -18.18 -7.72
CA ASP A 537 -18.53 -18.32 -9.07
C ASP A 537 -18.37 -19.80 -9.47
N PRO A 538 -19.48 -20.49 -9.79
CA PRO A 538 -19.48 -21.93 -10.09
C PRO A 538 -18.73 -22.30 -11.37
N ASN A 539 -18.53 -21.34 -12.29
CA ASN A 539 -17.72 -21.54 -13.49
C ASN A 539 -16.24 -21.16 -13.28
N HIS A 540 -15.89 -20.67 -12.10
CA HIS A 540 -14.55 -20.25 -11.72
C HIS A 540 -13.93 -19.22 -12.69
N ILE A 541 -14.75 -18.36 -13.30
CA ILE A 541 -14.27 -17.39 -14.28
C ILE A 541 -13.54 -16.21 -13.64
N LEU A 542 -13.82 -15.88 -12.37
CA LEU A 542 -13.25 -14.73 -11.69
C LEU A 542 -11.89 -15.05 -11.07
N ASN A 543 -10.88 -14.34 -11.56
CA ASN A 543 -9.48 -14.39 -11.14
C ASN A 543 -8.98 -15.83 -10.92
N PRO A 544 -9.08 -16.73 -11.93
CA PRO A 544 -8.69 -18.11 -11.78
C PRO A 544 -7.20 -18.24 -11.45
N TYR A 545 -6.79 -19.44 -11.05
CA TYR A 545 -5.41 -19.75 -10.66
C TYR A 545 -5.00 -19.12 -9.32
N LYS A 546 -5.93 -18.42 -8.67
CA LYS A 546 -5.80 -17.64 -7.45
C LYS A 546 -7.13 -17.70 -6.70
N VAL A 547 -7.24 -17.29 -5.46
CA VAL A 547 -6.21 -17.19 -4.41
C VAL A 547 -6.06 -18.52 -3.64
N LEU A 548 -6.84 -19.52 -4.04
CA LEU A 548 -6.90 -20.83 -3.41
C LEU A 548 -6.04 -21.85 -4.20
N PRO A 549 -5.57 -22.92 -3.54
CA PRO A 549 -4.80 -23.98 -4.19
C PRO A 549 -5.51 -24.56 -5.41
N HIS A 550 -4.78 -24.73 -6.52
CA HIS A 550 -5.35 -25.23 -7.78
C HIS A 550 -5.99 -26.61 -7.65
N THR A 551 -5.44 -27.46 -6.76
CA THR A 551 -5.89 -28.84 -6.51
C THR A 551 -7.30 -28.92 -5.89
N LEU A 552 -7.78 -27.83 -5.29
CA LEU A 552 -9.12 -27.75 -4.71
C LEU A 552 -10.16 -27.30 -5.74
N ILE A 553 -9.74 -26.49 -6.72
CA ILE A 553 -10.63 -25.95 -7.76
C ILE A 553 -10.77 -26.94 -8.93
N SER A 554 -9.75 -27.76 -9.23
CA SER A 554 -9.75 -28.68 -10.37
C SER A 554 -10.51 -30.00 -10.15
N LYS A 555 -11.04 -30.26 -8.94
CA LYS A 555 -11.77 -31.49 -8.59
C LYS A 555 -13.29 -31.41 -8.81
N VAL A 556 -13.79 -30.31 -9.40
CA VAL A 556 -15.20 -30.05 -9.75
C VAL A 556 -15.29 -29.70 -11.23
#